data_AF-A0A7W2TSR5-F1
#
_entry.id   AF-A0A7W2TSR5-F1
#
_cell.length_a   1.000
_cell.length_b   1.000
_cell.length_c   1.000
_cell.angle_alpha   90.00
_cell.angle_beta   90.00
_cell.angle_gamma   90.00
#
_symmetry.space_group_name_H-M   'P 1'
#
loop_
_entity.id
_entity.type
_entity.pdbx_description
1 polymer ?
#
loop_
_entity_poly.entity_id
_entity_poly.type
_entity_poly.pdbx_seq_one_letter_code
_entity_poly.pdbx_strand_id
1 'polypeptide(L)' 'MINEHTHWAKQQFGKSDLGDPRRTARLVKLASTLANEPG' A
#
# COMPACT_ATOMS: atom_id res chain seq x y z
N MET A 1 -13.21 3.93 -4.74
CA MET A 1 -13.00 2.81 -5.69
C MET A 1 -11.74 2.06 -5.28
N ILE A 2 -11.69 0.72 -5.27
CA ILE A 2 -10.50 -0.07 -4.84
C ILE A 2 -9.20 0.39 -5.56
N ASN A 3 -9.33 0.86 -6.80
CA ASN A 3 -8.21 1.39 -7.60
C ASN A 3 -7.59 2.68 -7.04
N GLU A 4 -8.36 3.57 -6.41
CA GLU A 4 -7.85 4.84 -5.87
C GLU A 4 -6.99 4.62 -4.62
N HIS A 5 -7.46 3.79 -3.70
CA HIS A 5 -6.72 3.45 -2.47
C HIS A 5 -5.43 2.69 -2.77
N THR A 6 -5.46 1.78 -3.75
CA THR A 6 -4.27 1.06 -4.20
C THR A 6 -3.26 2.01 -4.84
N HIS A 7 -3.73 2.95 -5.65
CA HIS A 7 -2.87 3.93 -6.30
C HIS A 7 -2.21 4.87 -5.29
N TRP A 8 -2.98 5.38 -4.33
CA TRP A 8 -2.46 6.17 -3.21
C TRP A 8 -1.42 5.39 -2.40
N ALA A 9 -1.72 4.15 -2.02
CA ALA A 9 -0.81 3.32 -1.22
C ALA A 9 0.50 3.02 -1.97
N LYS A 10 0.43 2.78 -3.29
CA LYS A 10 1.62 2.63 -4.14
C LYS A 10 2.44 3.91 -4.21
N GLN A 11 1.81 5.09 -4.34
CA GLN A 11 2.54 6.36 -4.35
C GLN A 11 3.26 6.63 -3.03
N GLN A 12 2.61 6.36 -1.89
CA GLN A 12 3.17 6.65 -0.57
C GLN A 12 4.25 5.64 -0.16
N PHE A 13 4.03 4.35 -0.41
CA PHE A 13 4.85 3.28 0.15
C PHE A 13 5.58 2.42 -0.88
N GLY A 14 5.30 2.58 -2.18
CA GLY A 14 5.85 1.72 -3.23
C GLY A 14 7.36 1.85 -3.45
N LYS A 15 7.97 2.94 -2.95
CA LYS A 15 9.42 3.18 -3.02
C LYS A 15 10.14 2.90 -1.70
N SER A 16 9.44 2.38 -0.69
CA SER A 16 10.06 2.02 0.58
C SER A 16 11.02 0.85 0.39
N ASP A 17 12.28 1.04 0.72
CA ASP A 17 13.27 -0.05 0.77
C ASP A 17 13.21 -0.72 2.14
N LEU A 18 12.54 -1.88 2.18
CA LEU A 18 12.40 -2.71 3.37
C LEU A 18 13.34 -3.93 3.36
N GLY A 19 14.33 -3.93 2.46
CA GLY A 19 15.29 -5.01 2.26
C GLY A 19 14.73 -6.28 1.61
N ASP A 20 13.43 -6.32 1.29
CA ASP A 20 12.77 -7.38 0.53
C ASP A 20 11.56 -6.78 -0.23
N PRO A 21 11.49 -6.88 -1.56
CA PRO A 21 10.37 -6.36 -2.35
C PRO A 21 8.99 -6.87 -1.90
N ARG A 22 8.92 -8.07 -1.32
CA ARG A 22 7.68 -8.66 -0.79
C ARG A 22 7.17 -7.91 0.44
N ARG A 23 8.06 -7.33 1.24
CA ARG A 23 7.68 -6.50 2.40
C ARG A 23 7.06 -5.20 1.92
N THR A 24 7.65 -4.56 0.92
CA THR A 24 7.11 -3.34 0.30
C THR A 24 5.75 -3.61 -0.33
N ALA A 25 5.59 -4.73 -1.05
CA ALA A 25 4.30 -5.13 -1.61
C ALA A 25 3.22 -5.38 -0.54
N ARG A 26 3.59 -6.03 0.58
CA ARG A 26 2.68 -6.22 1.72
C ARG A 26 2.27 -4.90 2.37
N LEU A 27 3.21 -3.97 2.54
CA LEU A 27 2.94 -2.65 3.11
C LEU A 27 1.91 -1.89 2.27
N VAL A 28 2.12 -1.86 0.95
CA VAL A 28 1.18 -1.24 0.00
C VAL A 28 -0.21 -1.88 0.09
N LYS A 29 -0.29 -3.22 0.15
CA LYS A 29 -1.58 -3.93 0.28
C LYS A 29 -2.30 -3.56 1.58
N LEU A 30 -1.59 -3.58 2.70
CA LEU A 30 -2.14 -3.26 4.02
C LEU A 30 -2.65 -1.82 4.07
N ALA A 31 -1.85 -0.86 3.59
CA ALA A 31 -2.24 0.54 3.52
C ALA A 31 -3.47 0.76 2.63
N SER A 32 -3.56 0.09 1.49
CA SER A 32 -4.73 0.16 0.62
C SER A 32 -5.99 -0.39 1.28
N THR A 33 -5.88 -1.48 2.07
CA THR A 33 -7.02 -2.05 2.79
C THR A 33 -7.50 -1.10 3.88
N LEU A 34 -6.59 -0.54 4.68
CA LEU A 34 -6.92 0.43 5.72
C LEU A 34 -7.56 1.71 5.16
N ALA A 35 -7.11 2.17 3.97
CA ALA A 35 -7.70 3.33 3.32
C ALA A 35 -9.09 3.04 2.71
N ASN A 36 -9.38 1.78 2.35
CA ASN A 36 -10.68 1.37 1.82
C ASN A 36 -11.71 1.14 2.95
N GLU A 37 -11.24 0.71 4.12
CA GLU A 37 -12.05 0.46 5.32
C GLU A 37 -11.44 1.22 6.50
N PRO A 38 -11.56 2.56 6.53
CA PRO A 38 -11.17 3.33 7.70
C PRO A 38 -12.12 2.95 8.85
N GLY A 39 -11.53 2.50 9.96
CA GLY A 39 -12.28 2.14 11.17
C GLY A 39 -13.06 3.29 11.77
#